data_AF-H2ZD28-F1
#
_entry.id   AF-H2ZD28-F1
#
_cell.length_a   1.000
_cell.length_b   1.000
_cell.length_c   1.000
_cell.angle_alpha   90.00
_cell.angle_beta   90.00
_cell.angle_gamma   90.00
#
_symmetry.space_group_name_H-M   'P 1'
#
loop_
_entity.id
_entity.type
_entity.pdbx_description
1 polymer ?
#
loop_
_entity_poly.entity_id
_entity_poly.type
_entity_poly.pdbx_seq_one_letter_code
_entity_poly.pdbx_strand_id
1 'polypeptide(L)'
;GACTDGVNSYTCTCTAGWQGTNCDSNINDCAANPCVNGACTDGVNSYTCTCTAGWQGTNCDSNIDDCAANPCVNGACTDGVNSYTCTCTAGWQGTNCDSNIDDCAANPCMNGACTDGVNSYTCTCTAGWQGTNCDSNIDDCSGNPCVNGACTDGVNSYTCTCTAGWQGTNCDS
;
A
#
# COMPACT_ATOMS: atom_id res chain seq x y z
N GLY A 1 -57.84 -11.91 7.20
CA GLY A 1 -58.30 -12.80 8.30
C GLY A 1 -59.73 -13.25 8.05
N ALA A 2 -60.25 -14.11 8.91
CA ALA A 2 -61.65 -14.53 8.91
C ALA A 2 -62.28 -14.16 10.26
N CYS A 3 -63.46 -13.54 10.24
CA CYS A 3 -64.18 -13.16 11.46
C CYS A 3 -65.42 -14.03 11.64
N THR A 4 -65.62 -14.52 12.86
CA THR A 4 -66.76 -15.32 13.27
C THR A 4 -67.61 -14.53 14.26
N ASP A 5 -68.90 -14.41 13.95
CA ASP A 5 -69.90 -13.78 14.81
C ASP A 5 -70.23 -14.67 16.01
N GLY A 6 -70.45 -14.05 17.17
CA GLY A 6 -70.79 -14.67 18.43
C GLY A 6 -71.92 -13.91 19.14
N VAL A 7 -72.41 -14.43 20.26
CA VAL A 7 -73.52 -13.77 20.97
C VAL A 7 -73.04 -12.46 21.59
N ASN A 8 -73.47 -11.32 21.02
CA ASN A 8 -73.07 -9.96 21.39
C ASN A 8 -71.56 -9.67 21.26
N SER A 9 -70.82 -10.44 20.48
CA SER A 9 -69.38 -10.26 20.22
C SER A 9 -68.97 -10.90 18.90
N TYR A 10 -67.75 -10.62 18.42
CA TYR A 10 -67.16 -11.34 17.29
C TYR A 10 -65.69 -11.64 17.61
N THR A 11 -65.08 -12.57 16.88
CA THR A 11 -63.65 -12.87 16.99
C THR A 11 -63.07 -13.07 15.60
N CYS A 12 -61.93 -12.44 15.32
CA CYS A 12 -61.23 -12.58 14.06
C CYS A 12 -59.96 -13.41 14.22
N THR A 13 -59.73 -14.35 13.31
CA THR A 13 -58.46 -15.05 13.14
C THR A 13 -57.67 -14.36 12.04
N CYS A 14 -56.54 -13.76 12.41
CA CYS A 14 -55.71 -13.01 11.48
C CYS A 14 -54.84 -13.93 10.62
N THR A 15 -54.63 -13.52 9.37
CA THR A 15 -53.62 -14.11 8.49
C THR A 15 -52.24 -13.70 8.98
N ALA A 16 -51.20 -14.48 8.64
CA ALA A 16 -49.82 -14.16 9.01
C ALA A 16 -49.45 -12.72 8.61
N GLY A 17 -48.75 -12.00 9.49
CA GLY A 17 -48.41 -10.58 9.33
C GLY A 17 -49.47 -9.58 9.80
N TRP A 18 -50.69 -10.00 10.18
CA TRP A 18 -51.75 -9.07 10.62
C TRP A 18 -52.13 -9.29 12.08
N GLN A 19 -52.47 -8.20 12.77
CA GLN A 19 -52.88 -8.17 14.17
C GLN A 19 -54.03 -7.16 14.41
N GLY A 20 -54.49 -7.11 15.65
CA GLY A 20 -55.63 -6.27 16.06
C GLY A 20 -56.96 -7.02 16.02
N THR A 21 -57.97 -6.48 16.70
CA THR A 21 -59.31 -7.11 16.81
C THR A 21 -59.94 -7.37 15.44
N ASN A 22 -59.66 -6.52 14.46
CA ASN A 22 -60.16 -6.61 13.09
C ASN A 22 -59.13 -7.11 12.07
N CYS A 23 -57.92 -7.50 12.51
CA CYS A 23 -56.81 -7.84 11.62
C CYS A 23 -56.47 -6.73 10.62
N ASP A 24 -56.57 -5.47 11.05
CA ASP A 24 -56.43 -4.24 10.26
C ASP A 24 -55.08 -3.54 10.48
N SER A 25 -54.25 -4.06 11.39
CA SER A 25 -52.90 -3.56 11.66
C SER A 25 -51.86 -4.58 11.19
N ASN A 26 -50.89 -4.13 10.39
CA ASN A 26 -49.71 -4.94 10.08
C ASN A 26 -48.89 -5.15 11.36
N ILE A 27 -48.39 -6.35 11.56
CA ILE A 27 -47.38 -6.63 12.58
C ILE A 27 -46.11 -5.91 12.14
N ASN A 28 -45.53 -5.11 13.03
CA ASN A 28 -44.29 -4.41 12.73
C ASN A 28 -43.12 -5.38 12.81
N ASP A 29 -42.72 -5.93 11.67
CA ASP A 29 -41.61 -6.88 11.53
C ASP A 29 -40.25 -6.22 11.80
N CYS A 30 -40.18 -4.88 11.78
CA CYS A 30 -39.00 -4.10 12.16
C CYS A 30 -38.85 -3.89 13.68
N ALA A 31 -39.84 -4.25 14.51
CA ALA A 31 -39.82 -3.97 15.95
C ALA A 31 -38.62 -4.62 16.68
N ALA A 32 -38.09 -5.73 16.15
CA ALA A 32 -36.92 -6.42 16.69
C ALA A 32 -35.57 -5.85 16.22
N ASN A 33 -35.57 -4.79 15.40
CA ASN A 33 -34.39 -4.23 14.73
C ASN A 33 -33.54 -5.29 14.00
N PRO A 34 -34.11 -6.01 13.02
CA PRO A 34 -33.39 -7.08 12.32
C PRO A 34 -32.23 -6.56 11.47
N CYS A 35 -32.26 -5.29 11.03
CA CYS A 35 -31.19 -4.68 10.23
C CYS A 35 -30.09 -4.14 11.13
N VAL A 36 -28.90 -4.74 11.09
CA VAL A 36 -27.75 -4.38 11.95
C VAL A 36 -27.13 -3.06 11.51
N ASN A 37 -26.76 -2.94 10.24
CA ASN A 37 -26.14 -1.75 9.66
C ASN A 37 -27.00 -1.15 8.52
N GLY A 38 -28.28 -0.96 8.76
CA GLY A 38 -29.19 -0.47 7.73
C GLY A 38 -30.53 0.03 8.26
N ALA A 39 -31.34 0.56 7.35
CA ALA A 39 -32.70 0.98 7.63
C ALA A 39 -33.68 -0.16 7.37
N CYS A 40 -34.53 -0.47 8.35
CA CYS A 40 -35.59 -1.47 8.21
C CYS A 40 -36.85 -0.85 7.60
N THR A 41 -37.43 -1.53 6.62
CA THR A 41 -38.76 -1.22 6.07
C THR A 41 -39.70 -2.39 6.35
N ASP A 42 -40.80 -2.09 7.04
CA ASP A 42 -41.84 -3.04 7.41
C ASP A 42 -42.63 -3.49 6.16
N GLY A 43 -42.93 -4.78 6.09
CA GLY A 43 -43.71 -5.42 5.03
C GLY A 43 -44.76 -6.34 5.64
N VAL A 44 -45.55 -7.01 4.80
CA VAL A 44 -46.55 -7.96 5.32
C VAL A 44 -45.85 -9.28 5.60
N ASN A 45 -45.75 -9.66 6.88
CA ASN A 45 -45.08 -10.89 7.32
C ASN A 45 -43.65 -11.02 6.76
N SER A 46 -42.98 -9.88 6.62
CA SER A 46 -41.66 -9.73 6.02
C SER A 46 -41.11 -8.34 6.32
N TYR A 47 -39.80 -8.19 6.24
CA TYR A 47 -39.13 -6.90 6.28
C TYR A 47 -38.09 -6.83 5.17
N THR A 48 -37.63 -5.61 4.87
CA THR A 48 -36.50 -5.40 3.97
C THR A 48 -35.50 -4.45 4.62
N CYS A 49 -34.23 -4.82 4.58
CA CYS A 49 -33.14 -3.95 5.03
C CYS A 49 -32.51 -3.22 3.86
N THR A 50 -32.42 -1.90 3.96
CA THR A 50 -31.57 -1.08 3.08
C THR A 50 -30.23 -0.88 3.78
N CYS A 51 -29.20 -1.57 3.30
CA CYS A 51 -27.89 -1.55 3.92
C CYS A 51 -27.17 -0.20 3.72
N THR A 52 -26.46 0.22 4.76
CA THR A 52 -25.48 1.31 4.67
C THR A 52 -24.34 0.87 3.76
N ALA A 53 -23.67 1.82 3.10
CA ALA A 53 -22.51 1.53 2.25
C ALA A 53 -21.47 0.68 3.00
N GLY A 54 -20.91 -0.33 2.33
CA GLY A 54 -19.98 -1.31 2.90
C GLY A 54 -20.63 -2.53 3.54
N TRP A 55 -21.96 -2.57 3.72
CA TRP A 55 -22.63 -3.73 4.30
C TRP A 55 -23.53 -4.46 3.30
N GLN A 56 -23.65 -5.76 3.50
CA GLN A 56 -24.47 -6.66 2.67
C GLN A 56 -25.14 -7.75 3.53
N GLY A 57 -25.94 -8.58 2.87
CA GLY A 57 -26.76 -9.62 3.51
C GLY A 57 -28.16 -9.13 3.83
N THR A 58 -29.08 -10.08 4.06
CA THR A 58 -30.50 -9.78 4.34
C THR A 58 -30.67 -8.85 5.54
N ASN A 59 -29.77 -8.93 6.51
CA ASN A 59 -29.80 -8.16 7.76
C ASN A 59 -28.73 -7.07 7.81
N CYS A 60 -28.00 -6.84 6.71
CA CYS A 60 -26.86 -5.90 6.67
C CYS A 60 -25.81 -6.19 7.76
N ASP A 61 -25.55 -7.48 8.00
CA ASP A 61 -24.72 -8.02 9.06
C ASP A 61 -23.35 -8.51 8.58
N SER A 62 -23.14 -8.54 7.26
CA SER A 62 -21.84 -8.87 6.65
C SER A 62 -21.20 -7.62 6.07
N ASN A 63 -19.93 -7.38 6.43
CA ASN A 63 -19.12 -6.42 5.70
C ASN A 63 -18.91 -6.92 4.26
N ILE A 64 -18.84 -5.99 3.31
CA ILE A 64 -18.37 -6.26 1.96
C ILE A 64 -16.85 -6.32 2.03
N ASP A 65 -16.26 -7.36 1.47
CA ASP A 65 -14.80 -7.50 1.42
C ASP A 65 -14.23 -6.59 0.33
N ASP A 66 -13.74 -5.43 0.74
CA ASP A 66 -13.13 -4.42 -0.14
C ASP A 66 -11.77 -4.89 -0.68
N CYS A 67 -11.17 -5.94 -0.09
CA CYS A 67 -9.93 -6.56 -0.55
C CYS A 67 -10.13 -7.63 -1.62
N ALA A 68 -11.36 -8.08 -1.88
CA ALA A 68 -11.65 -9.18 -2.82
C ALA A 68 -11.11 -8.92 -4.26
N ALA A 69 -11.02 -7.65 -4.67
CA ALA A 69 -10.47 -7.25 -5.96
C ALA A 69 -8.93 -7.18 -6.00
N ASN A 70 -8.24 -7.45 -4.89
CA ASN A 70 -6.80 -7.28 -4.71
C ASN A 70 -6.28 -5.88 -5.12
N PRO A 71 -6.76 -4.80 -4.48
CA PRO A 71 -6.37 -3.44 -4.84
C PRO A 71 -4.89 -3.11 -4.55
N CYS A 72 -4.26 -3.82 -3.61
CA CYS A 72 -2.85 -3.61 -3.23
C CYS A 72 -1.91 -4.40 -4.15
N VAL A 73 -1.06 -3.71 -4.92
CA VAL A 73 -0.16 -4.33 -5.91
C VAL A 73 1.06 -4.98 -5.23
N ASN A 74 1.80 -4.21 -4.43
CA ASN A 74 2.99 -4.68 -3.70
C ASN A 74 2.82 -4.57 -2.18
N GLY A 75 1.69 -5.05 -1.65
CA GLY A 75 1.39 -4.93 -0.23
C GLY A 75 0.31 -5.88 0.25
N ALA A 76 0.05 -5.83 1.56
CA ALA A 76 -1.04 -6.56 2.19
C ALA A 76 -2.28 -5.67 2.28
N CYS A 77 -3.43 -6.18 1.82
CA CYS A 77 -4.72 -5.51 1.96
C CYS A 77 -5.33 -5.81 3.33
N THR A 78 -5.88 -4.79 3.97
CA THR A 78 -6.73 -4.90 5.16
C THR A 78 -8.10 -4.35 4.83
N ASP A 79 -9.10 -5.20 4.98
CA ASP A 79 -10.51 -4.88 4.78
C ASP A 79 -11.01 -3.88 5.83
N GLY A 80 -11.91 -3.00 5.41
CA GLY A 80 -12.54 -1.97 6.24
C GLY A 80 -14.00 -1.83 5.85
N VAL A 81 -14.72 -0.89 6.46
CA VAL A 81 -16.11 -0.65 6.09
C VAL A 81 -16.14 0.33 4.93
N ASN A 82 -16.56 -0.13 3.75
CA ASN A 82 -16.62 0.67 2.52
C ASN A 82 -15.28 1.36 2.19
N SER A 83 -14.19 0.70 2.55
CA SER A 83 -12.82 1.16 2.43
C SER A 83 -11.86 0.01 2.66
N TYR A 84 -10.64 0.14 2.14
CA TYR A 84 -9.54 -0.76 2.43
C TYR A 84 -8.29 0.06 2.77
N THR A 85 -7.31 -0.59 3.37
CA THR A 85 -5.96 -0.02 3.57
C THR A 85 -4.91 -0.99 3.07
N CYS A 86 -3.95 -0.48 2.30
CA CYS A 86 -2.78 -1.24 1.88
C CYS A 86 -1.59 -0.96 2.79
N THR A 87 -0.97 -2.02 3.31
CA THR A 87 0.34 -1.96 3.96
C THR A 87 1.39 -2.33 2.93
N CYS A 88 2.17 -1.35 2.47
CA CYS A 88 3.14 -1.55 1.41
C CYS A 88 4.37 -2.32 1.89
N THR A 89 4.86 -3.20 1.01
CA THR A 89 6.18 -3.82 1.18
C THR A 89 7.26 -2.76 1.09
N ALA A 90 8.39 -2.95 1.77
CA ALA A 90 9.52 -2.01 1.71
C ALA A 90 9.92 -1.70 0.26
N GLY A 91 10.17 -0.42 -0.02
CA GLY A 91 10.44 0.11 -1.37
C GLY A 91 9.20 0.54 -2.15
N TRP A 92 7.97 0.25 -1.70
CA TRP A 92 6.75 0.66 -2.39
C TRP A 92 5.96 1.70 -1.60
N GLN A 93 5.23 2.54 -2.32
CA GLN A 93 4.39 3.61 -1.79
C GLN A 93 3.13 3.82 -2.65
N GLY A 94 2.27 4.73 -2.20
CA GLY A 94 0.97 5.01 -2.80
C GLY A 94 -0.17 4.24 -2.12
N THR A 95 -1.41 4.68 -2.35
CA THR A 95 -2.61 4.07 -1.75
C THR A 95 -2.72 2.58 -2.07
N ASN A 96 -2.26 2.17 -3.26
CA ASN A 96 -2.32 0.80 -3.77
C ASN A 96 -0.95 0.12 -3.78
N CYS A 97 0.09 0.73 -3.20
CA CYS A 97 1.46 0.20 -3.22
C CYS A 97 1.96 -0.09 -4.64
N ASP A 98 1.65 0.79 -5.58
CA ASP A 98 1.86 0.66 -7.02
C ASP A 98 3.02 1.52 -7.54
N SER A 99 3.61 2.34 -6.66
CA SER A 99 4.72 3.22 -7.00
C SER A 99 5.98 2.82 -6.24
N ASN A 100 7.11 2.66 -6.95
CA ASN A 100 8.41 2.47 -6.32
C ASN A 100 8.83 3.77 -5.62
N ILE A 101 9.45 3.65 -4.45
CA ILE A 101 10.12 4.76 -3.78
C ILE A 101 11.41 5.03 -4.56
N ASP A 102 11.64 6.29 -4.91
CA ASP A 102 12.87 6.70 -5.59
C ASP A 102 14.03 6.76 -4.58
N ASP A 103 14.82 5.69 -4.54
CA ASP A 103 15.98 5.56 -3.66
C ASP A 103 17.14 6.48 -4.10
N CYS A 104 17.08 7.03 -5.31
CA CYS A 104 18.03 8.00 -5.82
C CYS A 104 17.71 9.46 -5.44
N ALA A 105 16.52 9.74 -4.90
CA ALA A 105 16.08 11.11 -4.59
C ALA A 105 17.01 11.84 -3.60
N ALA A 106 17.69 11.09 -2.72
CA ALA A 106 18.66 11.64 -1.76
C ALA A 106 20.06 11.89 -2.37
N ASN A 107 20.26 11.58 -3.67
CA ASN A 107 21.55 11.62 -4.36
C ASN A 107 22.67 10.86 -3.61
N PRO A 108 22.51 9.54 -3.39
CA PRO A 108 23.50 8.76 -2.63
C PRO A 108 24.85 8.60 -3.36
N CYS A 109 24.87 8.70 -4.69
CA CYS A 109 26.10 8.58 -5.49
C CYS A 109 26.81 9.93 -5.58
N MET A 110 28.01 10.06 -5.00
CA MET A 110 28.77 11.32 -4.99
C MET A 110 29.41 11.63 -6.35
N ASN A 111 30.15 10.68 -6.90
CA ASN A 111 30.83 10.80 -8.20
C ASN A 111 30.36 9.70 -9.15
N GLY A 112 29.06 9.68 -9.44
CA GLY A 112 28.48 8.64 -10.29
C GLY A 112 27.02 8.90 -10.65
N ALA A 113 26.50 8.04 -11.52
CA ALA A 113 25.08 8.02 -11.86
C ALA A 113 24.34 7.04 -10.95
N CYS A 114 23.23 7.49 -10.35
CA CYS A 114 22.35 6.63 -9.56
C CYS A 114 21.34 5.92 -10.46
N THR A 115 21.12 4.63 -10.18
CA THR A 115 20.03 3.84 -10.76
C THR A 115 19.13 3.36 -9.64
N ASP A 116 17.86 3.73 -9.74
CA ASP A 116 16.81 3.36 -8.78
C ASP A 116 16.52 1.85 -8.84
N GLY A 117 16.17 1.29 -7.69
CA GLY A 117 15.83 -0.11 -7.51
C GLY A 117 14.69 -0.24 -6.49
N VAL A 118 14.28 -1.47 -6.16
CA VAL A 118 13.25 -1.67 -5.13
C VAL A 118 13.93 -1.71 -3.78
N ASN A 119 13.68 -0.71 -2.94
CA ASN A 119 14.28 -0.58 -1.60
C ASN A 119 15.82 -0.68 -1.65
N SER A 120 16.40 -0.18 -2.73
CA SER A 120 17.82 -0.27 -3.05
C SER A 120 18.15 0.68 -4.21
N TYR A 121 19.42 1.06 -4.29
CA TYR A 121 19.94 1.80 -5.44
C TYR A 121 21.28 1.21 -5.85
N THR A 122 21.73 1.53 -7.06
CA THR A 122 23.09 1.21 -7.53
C THR A 122 23.75 2.45 -8.09
N CYS A 123 25.01 2.67 -7.71
CA CYS A 123 25.83 3.74 -8.27
C CYS A 123 26.76 3.20 -9.36
N THR A 124 26.73 3.86 -10.53
CA THR A 124 27.74 3.67 -11.57
C THR A 124 28.76 4.79 -11.46
N CYS A 125 29.94 4.49 -10.92
CA CYS A 125 30.97 5.49 -10.67
C CYS A 125 31.60 6.03 -11.95
N THR A 126 31.91 7.33 -11.95
CA THR A 126 32.78 7.91 -12.98
C THR A 126 34.20 7.35 -12.85
N ALA A 127 34.96 7.37 -13.94
CA ALA A 127 36.33 6.87 -13.95
C ALA A 127 37.20 7.56 -12.87
N GLY A 128 38.00 6.78 -12.16
CA GLY A 128 38.79 7.23 -11.01
C GLY A 128 38.06 7.13 -9.66
N TRP A 129 36.77 6.86 -9.62
CA TRP A 129 36.02 6.70 -8.36
C TRP A 129 35.58 5.26 -8.13
N GLN A 130 35.49 4.88 -6.86
CA GLN A 130 35.07 3.57 -6.39
C GLN A 130 34.28 3.67 -5.07
N GLY A 131 33.80 2.52 -4.60
CA GLY A 131 32.94 2.39 -3.43
C GLY A 131 31.46 2.36 -3.81
N THR A 132 30.60 1.89 -2.90
CA THR A 132 29.15 1.78 -3.12
C THR A 132 28.52 3.12 -3.51
N ASN A 133 29.06 4.22 -3.00
CA ASN A 133 28.55 5.58 -3.22
C ASN A 133 29.47 6.43 -4.10
N CYS A 134 30.49 5.83 -4.72
CA CYS A 134 31.49 6.53 -5.53
C CYS A 134 32.17 7.69 -4.76
N ASP A 135 32.46 7.45 -3.49
CA ASP A 135 32.97 8.40 -2.51
C ASP A 135 34.49 8.28 -2.26
N SER A 136 35.12 7.26 -2.84
CA SER A 136 36.57 7.06 -2.74
C SER A 136 37.24 7.22 -4.09
N ASN A 137 38.28 8.05 -4.16
CA ASN A 137 39.19 8.06 -5.30
C ASN A 137 39.94 6.72 -5.34
N ILE A 138 40.19 6.20 -6.54
CA ILE A 138 41.05 5.06 -6.78
C ILE A 138 42.49 5.54 -6.63
N ASP A 139 43.30 4.81 -5.87
CA ASP A 139 44.72 5.14 -5.69
C ASP A 139 45.52 4.73 -6.94
N ASP A 140 45.77 5.70 -7.81
CA ASP A 140 46.54 5.54 -9.04
C ASP A 140 48.05 5.32 -8.78
N CYS A 141 48.51 5.56 -7.55
CA CYS A 141 49.88 5.31 -7.11
C CYS A 141 50.12 3.88 -6.59
N SER A 142 49.07 3.10 -6.35
CA SER A 142 49.15 1.74 -5.78
C SER A 142 50.03 0.77 -6.59
N GLY A 143 50.17 1.02 -7.90
CA GLY A 143 51.06 0.27 -8.80
C GLY A 143 52.53 0.69 -8.77
N ASN A 144 52.91 1.68 -7.96
CA ASN A 144 54.22 2.33 -7.95
C ASN A 144 54.69 2.78 -9.35
N PRO A 145 53.93 3.65 -10.05
CA PRO A 145 54.26 4.05 -11.42
C PRO A 145 55.51 4.94 -11.53
N CYS A 146 55.92 5.60 -10.45
CA CYS A 146 57.11 6.45 -10.42
C CYS A 146 58.35 5.64 -10.00
N VAL A 147 59.31 5.45 -10.90
CA VAL A 147 60.49 4.58 -10.66
C VAL A 147 61.46 5.25 -9.69
N ASN A 148 61.86 6.49 -9.97
CA ASN A 148 62.80 7.27 -9.16
C ASN A 148 62.19 8.60 -8.70
N GLY A 149 60.97 8.56 -8.15
CA GLY A 149 60.25 9.76 -7.73
C GLY A 149 59.14 9.47 -6.73
N ALA A 150 58.56 10.54 -6.19
CA ALA A 150 57.37 10.46 -5.36
C ALA A 150 56.12 10.52 -6.23
N CYS A 151 55.19 9.59 -6.03
CA CYS A 151 53.89 9.59 -6.68
C CYS A 151 52.89 10.46 -5.91
N THR A 152 52.11 11.26 -6.63
CA THR A 152 50.95 11.99 -6.10
C THR A 152 49.71 11.50 -6.82
N ASP A 153 48.77 10.98 -6.04
CA ASP A 153 47.47 10.50 -6.51
C ASP A 153 46.62 11.64 -7.06
N GLY A 154 45.83 11.34 -8.09
CA GLY A 154 44.91 12.25 -8.74
C GLY A 154 43.63 11.51 -9.14
N VAL A 155 42.68 12.19 -9.78
CA VAL A 155 41.45 11.51 -10.22
C VAL A 155 41.71 10.85 -11.57
N ASN A 156 41.71 9.52 -11.60
CA ASN A 156 41.97 8.73 -12.82
C ASN A 156 43.30 9.15 -13.50
N SER A 157 44.28 9.54 -12.70
CA SER A 157 45.58 10.06 -13.10
C SER A 157 46.53 10.12 -11.91
N TYR A 158 47.82 10.08 -12.17
CA TYR A 158 48.85 10.32 -11.16
C TYR A 158 49.90 11.31 -11.70
N THR A 159 50.66 11.91 -10.79
CA THR A 159 51.82 12.75 -11.15
C THR A 159 53.07 12.29 -10.40
N CYS A 160 54.19 12.18 -11.11
CA CYS A 160 55.48 11.85 -10.51
C CYS A 160 56.34 13.10 -10.28
N THR A 161 56.87 13.25 -9.07
CA THR A 161 57.91 14.23 -8.76
C THR A 161 59.27 13.52 -8.74
N CYS A 162 60.07 13.73 -9.78
CA CYS A 162 61.34 13.03 -9.94
C CYS A 162 62.41 13.50 -8.96
N THR A 163 63.21 12.54 -8.47
CA THR A 163 64.43 12.85 -7.73
C THR A 163 65.48 13.49 -8.65
N ALA A 164 66.41 14.26 -8.09
CA ALA A 164 67.38 15.03 -8.87
C ALA A 164 68.21 14.14 -9.80
N GLY A 165 68.25 14.50 -11.09
CA GLY A 165 68.94 13.75 -12.13
C GLY A 165 68.05 12.79 -12.93
N TRP A 166 66.80 12.58 -12.50
CA TRP A 166 65.78 11.80 -13.22
C TRP A 166 64.71 12.69 -13.86
N GLN A 167 64.14 12.22 -14.96
CA GLN A 167 63.19 12.90 -15.83
C GLN A 167 62.28 11.89 -16.55
N GLY A 168 61.27 12.39 -17.27
CA GLY A 168 60.21 11.58 -17.86
C GLY A 168 58.96 11.50 -16.97
N THR A 169 57.83 11.12 -17.55
CA THR A 169 56.52 11.06 -16.84
C THR A 169 56.55 10.09 -15.65
N ASN A 170 57.37 9.05 -15.73
CA ASN A 170 57.51 8.01 -14.70
C ASN A 170 58.88 8.03 -13.99
N CYS A 171 59.70 9.07 -14.22
CA CYS A 171 61.05 9.21 -13.65
C CYS A 171 61.98 8.04 -13.97
N ASP A 172 61.97 7.58 -15.21
CA ASP A 172 62.67 6.41 -15.74
C ASP A 172 63.88 6.76 -16.63
N SER A 173 64.17 8.04 -16.84
CA SER A 173 65.24 8.55 -17.71
C SER A 173 66.09 9.64 -17.10
#